data_AF-A0A5J4QCZ3-F1
#
_entry.id   AF-A0A5J4QCZ3-F1
#
_cell.length_a   1.000
_cell.length_b   1.000
_cell.length_c   1.000
_cell.angle_alpha   90.00
_cell.angle_beta   90.00
_cell.angle_gamma   90.00
#
_symmetry.space_group_name_H-M   'P 1'
#
loop_
_entity.id
_entity.type
_entity.pdbx_description
1 polymer ?
#
loop_
_entity_poly.entity_id
_entity_poly.type
_entity_poly.pdbx_seq_one_letter_code
_entity_poly.pdbx_strand_id
1 'polypeptide(L)'
;MASLGGLDDNDIVVRNVVEGIQICDHRVALKYTNFILFFNNSDESFVKGGKSILRVWDIDYKNTKLISNEIVQGHMRRIWTTAVIDNDDKQAYLGSTTGDIVAFDIQNYYLKHFE
;
A
#
# COMPACT_ATOMS: atom_id res chain seq x y z
N MET A 1 1.16 -12.02 6.86
CA MET A 1 0.75 -12.06 5.43
C MET A 1 -0.42 -11.12 5.23
N ALA A 2 -0.40 -10.31 4.19
CA ALA A 2 -1.56 -9.54 3.73
C ALA A 2 -2.03 -10.08 2.38
N SER A 3 -3.34 -10.15 2.20
CA SER A 3 -3.98 -10.55 0.95
C SER A 3 -5.01 -9.52 0.53
N LEU A 4 -5.15 -9.35 -0.78
CA LEU A 4 -6.17 -8.53 -1.41
C LEU A 4 -7.30 -9.43 -1.91
N GLY A 5 -8.55 -9.06 -1.59
CA GLY A 5 -9.75 -9.70 -2.11
C GLY A 5 -9.93 -9.51 -3.61
N GLY A 6 -10.92 -10.21 -4.18
CA GLY A 6 -11.25 -10.12 -5.60
C GLY A 6 -11.67 -8.70 -6.02
N LEU A 7 -11.81 -8.51 -7.33
CA LEU A 7 -12.19 -7.23 -7.94
C LEU A 7 -13.43 -6.60 -7.31
N ASP A 8 -14.40 -7.43 -6.91
CA ASP A 8 -15.70 -7.03 -6.37
C ASP A 8 -15.66 -6.77 -4.85
N ASP A 9 -14.74 -7.42 -4.13
CA ASP A 9 -14.65 -7.31 -2.67
C ASP A 9 -13.76 -6.13 -2.25
N ASN A 10 -12.59 -5.96 -2.90
CA ASN A 10 -11.56 -4.96 -2.53
C ASN A 10 -11.19 -4.92 -1.03
N ASP A 11 -11.37 -6.03 -0.33
CA ASP A 11 -11.05 -6.16 1.09
C ASP A 11 -9.55 -6.50 1.27
N ILE A 12 -8.88 -5.86 2.22
CA ILE A 12 -7.54 -6.28 2.67
C ILE A 12 -7.73 -7.17 3.89
N VAL A 13 -7.09 -8.33 3.89
CA VAL A 13 -7.07 -9.25 5.04
C VAL A 13 -5.63 -9.48 5.48
N VAL A 14 -5.37 -9.30 6.77
CA VAL A 14 -4.07 -9.56 7.39
C VAL A 14 -4.17 -10.79 8.27
N ARG A 15 -3.21 -11.71 8.11
CA ARG A 15 -3.15 -12.99 8.82
C ARG A 15 -1.77 -13.22 9.43
N ASN A 16 -1.77 -13.79 10.64
CA ASN A 16 -0.59 -14.40 11.21
C ASN A 16 -0.46 -15.80 10.58
N VAL A 17 0.60 -16.00 9.80
CA VAL A 17 0.81 -17.28 9.11
C VAL A 17 1.24 -18.37 10.07
N VAL A 18 2.02 -18.02 11.10
CA VAL A 18 2.54 -18.98 12.08
C VAL A 18 1.41 -19.56 12.92
N GLU A 19 0.52 -18.70 13.40
CA GLU A 19 -0.62 -19.10 14.23
C GLU A 19 -1.82 -19.58 13.41
N GLY A 20 -1.84 -19.30 12.10
CA GLY A 20 -2.96 -19.63 11.22
C GLY A 20 -4.23 -18.80 11.49
N ILE A 21 -4.11 -17.67 12.18
CA ILE A 21 -5.25 -16.82 12.55
C ILE A 21 -5.31 -15.55 11.70
N GLN A 22 -6.54 -15.05 11.52
CA GLN A 22 -6.77 -13.71 11.00
C GLN A 22 -6.54 -12.68 12.11
N ILE A 23 -5.86 -11.59 11.77
CA ILE A 23 -5.55 -10.50 12.70
C ILE A 23 -6.59 -9.39 12.54
N CYS A 24 -6.77 -8.94 11.30
CA CYS A 24 -7.70 -7.88 10.96
C CYS A 24 -8.08 -7.93 9.49
N ASP A 25 -9.20 -7.31 9.16
CA ASP A 25 -9.66 -7.04 7.81
C ASP A 25 -10.12 -5.59 7.68
N HIS A 26 -10.01 -5.07 6.46
CA HIS A 26 -10.50 -3.73 6.16
C HIS A 26 -11.01 -3.67 4.73
N ARG A 27 -12.27 -3.24 4.59
CA ARG A 27 -12.84 -2.97 3.29
C ARG A 27 -12.25 -1.71 2.70
N VAL A 28 -11.62 -1.82 1.54
CA VAL A 28 -11.10 -0.66 0.85
C VAL A 28 -12.09 -0.16 -0.20
N ALA A 29 -12.02 1.15 -0.48
CA ALA A 29 -12.90 1.80 -1.45
C ALA A 29 -12.96 1.03 -2.78
N LEU A 30 -14.14 1.07 -3.42
CA LEU A 30 -14.61 0.35 -4.63
C LEU A 30 -13.75 0.49 -5.91
N LYS A 31 -12.53 1.00 -5.82
CA LYS A 31 -11.59 1.12 -6.94
C LYS A 31 -10.57 -0.01 -6.83
N TYR A 32 -10.33 -0.66 -7.96
CA TYR A 32 -9.40 -1.77 -8.06
C TYR A 32 -8.02 -1.44 -7.48
N THR A 33 -7.49 -2.44 -6.77
CA THR A 33 -6.16 -2.45 -6.19
C THR A 33 -5.29 -3.38 -7.02
N ASN A 34 -4.10 -2.95 -7.39
CA ASN A 34 -3.19 -3.72 -8.24
C ASN A 34 -2.08 -4.39 -7.43
N PHE A 35 -1.69 -3.82 -6.29
CA PHE A 35 -0.60 -4.37 -5.48
C PHE A 35 -0.75 -4.06 -3.99
N ILE A 36 -0.13 -4.94 -3.19
CA ILE A 36 0.20 -4.77 -1.78
C ILE A 36 1.67 -5.14 -1.63
N LEU A 37 2.46 -4.31 -0.96
CA LEU A 37 3.89 -4.53 -0.77
C LEU A 37 4.29 -4.20 0.68
N PHE A 38 4.78 -5.19 1.41
CA PHE A 38 5.35 -4.97 2.74
C PHE A 38 6.66 -4.20 2.64
N PHE A 39 6.97 -3.49 3.72
CA PHE A 39 8.26 -2.86 3.89
C PHE A 39 9.32 -3.95 4.05
N ASN A 40 10.56 -3.66 3.63
CA ASN A 40 11.66 -4.60 3.69
C ASN A 40 12.12 -4.86 5.14
N ASN A 41 12.00 -3.87 6.00
CA ASN A 41 12.46 -3.91 7.40
C ASN A 41 11.31 -3.84 8.41
N SER A 42 10.05 -3.99 7.97
CA SER A 42 8.88 -4.03 8.85
C SER A 42 7.83 -5.01 8.31
N ASP A 43 7.38 -5.92 9.16
CA ASP A 43 6.23 -6.81 8.93
C ASP A 43 4.91 -6.20 9.42
N GLU A 44 4.96 -4.99 9.98
CA GLU A 44 3.80 -4.26 10.49
C GLU A 44 3.30 -3.20 9.50
N SER A 45 4.07 -2.89 8.45
CA SER A 45 3.74 -1.81 7.51
C SER A 45 3.77 -2.27 6.05
N PHE A 46 2.81 -1.80 5.25
CA PHE A 46 2.75 -2.09 3.82
C PHE A 46 2.15 -0.94 3.00
N VAL A 47 2.54 -0.86 1.73
CA VAL A 47 1.96 0.05 0.75
C VAL A 47 0.89 -0.68 -0.06
N LYS A 48 -0.21 0.03 -0.34
CA LYS A 48 -1.28 -0.43 -1.22
C LYS A 48 -1.54 0.59 -2.33
N GLY A 49 -1.63 0.12 -3.58
CA GLY A 49 -1.90 0.99 -4.73
C GLY A 49 -2.63 0.31 -5.88
N GLY A 50 -3.05 1.13 -6.86
CA GLY A 50 -3.94 0.74 -7.95
C GLY A 50 -4.57 1.97 -8.60
N LYS A 51 -5.84 1.86 -9.01
CA LYS A 51 -6.71 3.04 -9.24
C LYS A 51 -7.29 3.58 -7.95
N SER A 52 -7.23 2.80 -6.87
CA SER A 52 -7.51 3.30 -5.53
C SER A 52 -6.53 4.39 -5.12
N ILE A 53 -6.93 5.16 -4.13
CA ILE A 53 -6.03 6.08 -3.44
C ILE A 53 -4.83 5.29 -2.90
N LEU A 54 -3.63 5.82 -3.12
CA LEU A 54 -2.38 5.24 -2.63
C LEU A 54 -2.28 5.48 -1.12
N ARG A 55 -2.02 4.43 -0.36
CA ARG A 55 -1.94 4.51 1.11
C ARG A 55 -0.80 3.66 1.64
N VAL A 56 -0.18 4.14 2.71
CA VAL A 56 0.60 3.32 3.63
C VAL A 56 -0.34 2.81 4.71
N TRP A 57 -0.19 1.55 5.08
CA TRP A 57 -0.98 0.89 6.10
C TRP A 57 -0.07 0.35 7.18
N ASP A 58 -0.43 0.63 8.43
CA ASP A 58 0.21 0.09 9.62
C ASP A 58 -0.76 -0.88 10.32
N ILE A 59 -0.25 -2.03 10.71
CA ILE A 59 -0.96 -3.11 11.39
C ILE A 59 -0.78 -2.90 12.89
N ASP A 60 -1.87 -2.56 13.58
CA ASP A 60 -1.91 -2.55 15.03
C ASP A 60 -2.35 -3.94 15.51
N TYR A 61 -1.37 -4.81 15.75
CA TYR A 61 -1.59 -6.18 16.25
C TYR A 61 -2.30 -6.21 17.60
N LYS A 62 -2.04 -5.22 18.47
CA LYS A 62 -2.62 -5.19 19.82
C LYS A 62 -4.12 -4.88 19.78
N ASN A 63 -4.50 -3.94 18.92
CA ASN A 63 -5.89 -3.52 18.78
C ASN A 63 -6.61 -4.21 17.62
N THR A 64 -5.96 -5.12 16.90
CA THR A 64 -6.48 -5.83 15.72
C THR A 64 -7.02 -4.86 14.67
N LYS A 65 -6.26 -3.80 14.38
CA LYS A 65 -6.70 -2.70 13.50
C LYS A 65 -5.70 -2.43 12.38
N LEU A 66 -6.23 -1.87 11.30
CA LEU A 66 -5.47 -1.29 10.22
C LEU A 66 -5.58 0.23 10.28
N ILE A 67 -4.44 0.90 10.35
CA ILE A 67 -4.32 2.36 10.36
C ILE A 67 -3.79 2.76 8.99
N SER A 68 -4.44 3.73 8.34
CA SER A 68 -4.06 4.14 6.98
C SER A 68 -3.63 5.59 6.92
N ASN A 69 -2.49 5.83 6.27
CA ASN A 69 -1.99 7.15 5.93
C ASN A 69 -2.12 7.37 4.41
N GLU A 70 -2.89 8.39 4.03
CA GLU A 70 -3.07 8.76 2.62
C GLU A 70 -1.86 9.50 2.08
N ILE A 71 -1.42 9.12 0.89
CA ILE A 71 -0.27 9.73 0.24
C ILE A 71 -0.73 10.93 -0.58
N VAL A 72 -0.08 12.07 -0.35
CA VAL A 72 -0.38 13.33 -1.04
C VAL A 72 0.13 13.25 -2.48
N GLN A 73 -0.80 13.24 -3.43
CA GLN A 73 -0.51 13.16 -4.87
C GLN A 73 -0.63 14.50 -5.60
N GLY A 74 -1.10 15.55 -4.93
CA GLY A 74 -1.37 16.86 -5.55
C GLY A 74 -2.32 16.75 -6.75
N HIS A 75 -1.89 17.27 -7.90
CA HIS A 75 -2.65 17.18 -9.16
C HIS A 75 -2.40 15.89 -9.95
N MET A 76 -1.44 15.07 -9.54
CA MET A 76 -1.09 13.85 -10.25
C MET A 76 -2.16 12.78 -10.04
N ARG A 77 -2.81 12.38 -11.15
CA ARG A 77 -3.73 11.25 -11.17
C ARG A 77 -3.20 10.18 -12.09
N ARG A 78 -2.77 9.07 -11.51
CA ARG A 78 -2.26 7.89 -12.22
C ARG A 78 -3.00 6.64 -11.73
N ILE A 79 -2.98 5.61 -12.57
CA ILE A 79 -3.30 4.25 -12.16
C ILE A 79 -1.97 3.55 -11.95
N TRP A 80 -1.66 3.21 -10.70
CA TRP A 80 -0.42 2.55 -10.34
C TRP A 80 -0.55 1.05 -10.58
N THR A 81 0.37 0.46 -11.34
CA THR A 81 0.34 -0.96 -11.68
C THR A 81 1.30 -1.77 -10.81
N THR A 82 2.44 -1.19 -10.44
CA THR A 82 3.51 -1.86 -9.71
C THR A 82 4.21 -0.89 -8.77
N ALA A 83 4.88 -1.42 -7.76
CA ALA A 83 5.72 -0.66 -6.84
C ALA A 83 6.93 -1.49 -6.41
N VAL A 84 8.02 -0.81 -6.08
CA VAL A 84 9.21 -1.38 -5.41
C VAL A 84 9.62 -0.43 -4.28
N ILE A 85 9.87 -0.96 -3.09
CA ILE A 85 10.36 -0.20 -1.94
C ILE A 85 11.88 -0.37 -1.85
N ASP A 86 12.60 0.72 -1.57
CA ASP A 86 14.05 0.70 -1.37
C ASP A 86 14.45 -0.07 -0.10
N ASN A 87 15.71 -0.49 -0.03
CA ASN A 87 16.18 -1.39 1.02
C ASN A 87 16.09 -0.79 2.43
N ASP A 88 16.01 0.54 2.55
CA ASP A 88 15.91 1.25 3.83
C ASP A 88 14.50 1.79 4.12
N ASP A 89 13.49 1.39 3.34
CA ASP A 89 12.07 1.76 3.47
C ASP A 89 11.82 3.26 3.53
N LYS A 90 12.66 4.06 2.88
CA LYS A 90 12.50 5.52 2.82
C LYS A 90 11.76 5.95 1.58
N GLN A 91 11.90 5.20 0.49
CA GLN A 91 11.31 5.55 -0.80
C GLN A 91 10.68 4.33 -1.46
N ALA A 92 9.64 4.59 -2.26
CA ALA A 92 9.15 3.61 -3.21
C ALA A 92 9.13 4.20 -4.62
N TYR A 93 9.23 3.33 -5.62
CA TYR A 93 9.13 3.67 -7.03
C TYR A 93 7.87 3.04 -7.59
N LEU A 94 6.99 3.87 -8.13
CA LEU A 94 5.66 3.48 -8.61
C LEU A 94 5.65 3.46 -10.13
N GLY A 95 5.36 2.31 -10.71
CA GLY A 95 5.09 2.17 -12.14
C GLY A 95 3.62 2.43 -12.44
N SER A 96 3.34 3.16 -13.52
CA SER A 96 1.99 3.59 -13.89
C SER A 96 1.55 3.09 -15.26
N THR A 97 0.24 3.07 -15.52
CA THR A 97 -0.33 2.72 -16.84
C THR A 97 0.07 3.66 -17.97
N THR A 98 0.54 4.88 -17.66
CA THR A 98 1.01 5.84 -18.67
C THR A 98 2.48 5.64 -19.03
N GLY A 99 3.17 4.68 -18.42
CA GLY A 99 4.56 4.33 -18.72
C GLY A 99 5.61 5.16 -17.97
N ASP A 100 5.19 6.05 -17.06
CA ASP A 100 6.05 6.81 -16.16
C ASP A 100 6.33 6.05 -14.85
N ILE A 101 7.49 6.37 -14.25
CA ILE A 101 7.90 5.93 -12.92
C ILE A 101 7.99 7.17 -12.02
N VAL A 102 7.37 7.11 -10.84
CA VAL A 102 7.33 8.22 -9.89
C VAL A 102 7.87 7.74 -8.55
N ALA A 103 8.76 8.53 -7.92
CA ALA A 103 9.23 8.24 -6.57
C ALA A 103 8.22 8.74 -5.53
N PHE A 104 8.17 8.03 -4.42
CA PHE A 104 7.30 8.28 -3.28
C PHE A 104 8.19 8.38 -2.03
N ASP A 105 8.02 9.44 -1.23
CA ASP A 105 8.62 9.54 0.10
C ASP A 105 7.76 8.83 1.13
N ILE A 106 8.22 7.68 1.62
CA ILE A 106 7.46 6.85 2.56
C ILE A 106 7.26 7.57 3.89
N GLN A 107 8.29 8.26 4.38
CA GLN A 107 8.29 8.86 5.71
C GLN A 107 7.36 10.06 5.81
N ASN A 108 7.27 10.83 4.73
CA ASN A 108 6.51 12.08 4.69
C ASN A 108 5.19 11.97 3.92
N TYR A 109 4.87 10.78 3.40
CA TYR A 109 3.63 10.48 2.70
C TYR A 109 3.34 11.38 1.47
N TYR A 110 4.34 11.71 0.64
CA TYR A 110 4.12 12.51 -0.58
C TYR A 110 4.91 12.00 -1.79
N LEU A 111 4.39 12.26 -3.00
CA LEU A 111 5.09 11.92 -4.26
C LEU A 111 6.23 12.90 -4.54
N LYS A 112 7.43 12.38 -4.83
CA LYS A 112 8.57 13.16 -5.29
C LYS A 112 8.50 13.31 -6.81
N HIS A 113 8.54 14.55 -7.28
CA HIS A 113 8.77 14.84 -8.68
C HIS A 113 10.29 14.94 -8.90
N PHE A 114 10.84 14.20 -9.85
CA PHE A 114 12.19 14.47 -10.35
C PHE A 114 12.04 15.57 -11.40
N GLU A 115 12.56 16.76 -11.12
CA GLU A 115 12.78 17.80 -12.14
C GLU A 115 13.98 17.45 -13.03
#